data_AF-A0A422QRX9-F1
#
_entry.id   AF-A0A422QRX9-F1
#
_cell.length_a   1.000
_cell.length_b   1.000
_cell.length_c   1.000
_cell.angle_alpha   90.00
_cell.angle_beta   90.00
_cell.angle_gamma   90.00
#
_symmetry.space_group_name_H-M   'P 1'
#
loop_
_entity.id
_entity.type
_entity.pdbx_description
1 polymer ?
#
loop_
_entity_poly.entity_id
_entity_poly.type
_entity_poly.pdbx_seq_one_letter_code
_entity_poly.pdbx_strand_id
1 'polypeptide(L)'
;MTITQKITELPPAPDPAIDSPSEFSQKAANSVLAQRALPGELNNFAIQANAVAADVSAKSITASSAAQLATAAASDVVKLAGVNAWVSGATYQKNAAVISQLNFQTYRRRVAGAGTTDPANDSTNWTMLTGDGAFVPQPVAASSINLALGNYFTRTQSASQTYTFDNCPHDGYSFTLELTVTGGTATLPASVRTPDDMPYVLTVNKVHELMFVTSNRGARWRLAAATNYSV
;
A
#
# COMPACT_ATOMS: atom_id res chain seq x y z
N MET A 1 11.40 -5.83 -15.55
CA MET A 1 11.64 -7.14 -16.18
C MET A 1 11.07 -7.12 -17.60
N THR A 2 11.58 -7.95 -18.51
CA THR A 2 11.08 -8.07 -19.89
C THR A 2 11.09 -9.53 -20.32
N ILE A 3 10.09 -9.93 -21.13
CA ILE A 3 10.07 -11.25 -21.75
C ILE A 3 11.06 -11.25 -22.92
N THR A 4 11.99 -12.19 -22.92
CA THR A 4 13.00 -12.39 -23.97
C THR A 4 12.83 -13.72 -24.70
N GLN A 5 12.09 -14.67 -24.13
CA GLN A 5 11.81 -15.96 -24.76
C GLN A 5 10.99 -15.76 -26.04
N LYS A 6 11.55 -16.23 -27.15
CA LYS A 6 10.84 -16.36 -28.43
C LYS A 6 10.39 -17.80 -28.61
N ILE A 7 9.22 -18.01 -29.20
CA ILE A 7 8.81 -19.35 -29.64
C ILE A 7 9.38 -19.56 -31.03
N THR A 8 10.15 -20.63 -31.21
CA THR A 8 10.76 -20.93 -32.49
C THR A 8 9.69 -21.36 -33.48
N GLU A 9 9.74 -20.82 -34.70
CA GLU A 9 8.81 -21.21 -35.76
C GLU A 9 8.96 -22.69 -36.11
N LEU A 10 7.85 -23.34 -36.42
CA LEU A 10 7.88 -24.74 -36.85
C LEU A 10 8.54 -24.85 -38.23
N PRO A 11 9.36 -25.89 -38.47
CA PRO A 11 9.92 -26.15 -39.78
C PRO A 11 8.80 -26.55 -40.78
N PRO A 12 9.06 -26.46 -42.11
CA PRO A 12 8.10 -26.88 -43.12
C PRO A 12 7.56 -28.29 -42.87
N ALA A 13 6.24 -28.44 -42.95
CA ALA A 13 5.60 -29.73 -42.77
C ALA A 13 6.01 -30.72 -43.90
N PRO A 14 6.16 -32.02 -43.60
CA PRO A 14 6.34 -33.03 -44.61
C PRO A 14 5.05 -33.18 -45.45
N ASP A 15 5.16 -33.18 -46.77
CA ASP A 15 4.03 -33.29 -47.70
C ASP A 15 4.19 -34.52 -48.60
N PRO A 16 3.35 -35.55 -48.42
CA PRO A 16 3.48 -36.80 -49.18
C PRO A 16 3.06 -36.68 -50.66
N ALA A 17 2.44 -35.56 -51.07
CA ALA A 17 1.99 -35.34 -52.44
C ALA A 17 3.09 -34.75 -53.34
N ILE A 18 4.11 -34.11 -52.75
CA ILE A 18 5.16 -33.38 -53.47
C ILE A 18 6.58 -33.73 -53.02
N ASP A 19 6.78 -34.23 -51.80
CA ASP A 19 8.10 -34.60 -51.30
C ASP A 19 8.51 -36.00 -51.77
N SER A 20 9.80 -36.17 -52.11
CA SER A 20 10.36 -37.50 -52.23
C SER A 20 10.39 -38.21 -50.86
N PRO A 21 10.48 -39.56 -50.82
CA PRO A 21 10.49 -40.30 -49.56
C PRO A 21 11.56 -39.84 -48.55
N SER A 22 12.74 -39.43 -49.04
CA SER A 22 13.83 -38.92 -48.18
C SER A 22 13.53 -37.52 -47.64
N GLU A 23 12.99 -36.62 -48.46
CA GLU A 23 12.61 -35.26 -48.05
C GLU A 23 11.48 -35.28 -47.02
N PHE A 24 10.47 -36.13 -47.26
CA PHE A 24 9.38 -36.36 -46.31
C PHE A 24 9.93 -36.82 -44.96
N SER A 25 10.82 -37.82 -44.96
CA SER A 25 11.42 -38.37 -43.74
C SER A 25 12.24 -37.33 -42.98
N GLN A 26 13.00 -36.49 -43.69
CA GLN A 26 13.79 -35.42 -43.08
C GLN A 26 12.92 -34.32 -42.47
N LYS A 27 11.88 -33.85 -43.20
CA LYS A 27 10.93 -32.85 -42.68
C LYS A 27 10.13 -33.39 -41.50
N ALA A 28 9.75 -34.67 -41.53
CA ALA A 28 9.09 -35.34 -40.40
C ALA A 28 9.99 -35.38 -39.15
N ALA A 29 11.26 -35.76 -39.31
CA ALA A 29 12.23 -35.74 -38.22
C ALA A 29 12.39 -34.32 -37.64
N ASN A 30 12.56 -33.31 -38.50
CA ASN A 30 12.70 -31.92 -38.08
C ASN A 30 11.46 -31.41 -37.34
N SER A 31 10.25 -31.77 -37.79
CA SER A 31 9.00 -31.43 -37.12
C SER A 31 8.90 -32.01 -35.71
N VAL A 32 9.25 -33.30 -35.54
CA VAL A 32 9.26 -33.95 -34.21
C VAL A 32 10.31 -33.32 -33.29
N LEU A 33 11.49 -32.96 -33.81
CA LEU A 33 12.51 -32.25 -33.06
C LEU A 33 12.02 -30.88 -32.56
N ALA A 34 11.36 -30.10 -33.42
CA ALA A 34 10.80 -28.80 -33.08
C ALA A 34 9.67 -28.92 -32.04
N GLN A 35 8.76 -29.88 -32.22
CA GLN A 35 7.68 -30.14 -31.24
C GLN A 35 8.23 -30.53 -29.87
N ARG A 36 9.34 -31.26 -29.81
CA ARG A 36 9.98 -31.62 -28.54
C ARG A 36 10.58 -30.42 -27.81
N ALA A 37 11.02 -29.40 -28.53
CA ALA A 37 11.58 -28.18 -27.93
C ALA A 37 10.50 -27.22 -27.39
N LEU A 38 9.32 -27.21 -28.02
CA LEU A 38 8.22 -26.29 -27.71
C LEU A 38 7.82 -26.24 -26.22
N PRO A 39 7.67 -27.35 -25.46
CA PRO A 39 7.35 -27.29 -24.04
C PRO A 39 8.37 -26.49 -23.22
N GLY A 40 9.66 -26.59 -23.54
CA GLY A 40 10.71 -25.84 -22.85
C GLY A 40 10.60 -24.33 -23.11
N GLU A 41 10.35 -23.95 -24.35
CA GLU A 41 10.14 -22.55 -24.73
C GLU A 41 8.88 -21.97 -24.07
N LEU A 42 7.78 -22.73 -24.05
CA LEU A 42 6.54 -22.32 -23.38
C LEU A 42 6.72 -22.18 -21.87
N ASN A 43 7.43 -23.11 -21.22
CA ASN A 43 7.73 -23.04 -19.80
C ASN A 43 8.57 -21.79 -19.46
N ASN A 44 9.59 -21.51 -20.27
CA ASN A 44 10.42 -20.31 -20.09
C ASN A 44 9.62 -19.02 -20.29
N PHE A 45 8.75 -18.97 -21.30
CA PHE A 45 7.86 -17.83 -21.51
C PHE A 45 6.95 -17.62 -20.29
N ALA A 46 6.33 -18.70 -19.78
CA ALA A 46 5.46 -18.62 -18.60
C ALA A 46 6.20 -18.10 -17.36
N ILE A 47 7.44 -18.55 -17.13
CA ILE A 47 8.28 -18.06 -16.02
C ILE A 47 8.55 -16.56 -16.17
N GLN A 48 8.97 -16.11 -17.36
CA GLN A 48 9.24 -14.69 -17.61
C GLN A 48 7.98 -13.83 -17.51
N ALA A 49 6.84 -14.32 -18.01
CA ALA A 49 5.56 -13.65 -17.91
C ALA A 49 5.13 -13.48 -16.44
N ASN A 50 5.27 -14.52 -15.62
CA ASN A 50 5.01 -14.44 -14.18
C ASN A 50 5.94 -13.45 -13.47
N ALA A 51 7.22 -13.40 -13.85
CA ALA A 51 8.18 -12.44 -13.30
C ALA A 51 7.84 -10.99 -13.69
N VAL A 52 7.41 -10.75 -14.93
CA VAL A 52 6.92 -9.43 -15.38
C VAL A 52 5.65 -9.03 -14.64
N ALA A 53 4.72 -9.94 -14.42
CA ALA A 53 3.51 -9.67 -13.65
C ALA A 53 3.86 -9.22 -12.22
N ALA A 54 4.80 -9.90 -11.55
CA ALA A 54 5.28 -9.51 -10.22
C ALA A 54 5.98 -8.13 -10.22
N ASP A 55 6.82 -7.83 -11.21
CA ASP A 55 7.48 -6.53 -11.37
C ASP A 55 6.47 -5.39 -11.59
N VAL A 56 5.44 -5.61 -12.41
CA VAL A 56 4.36 -4.66 -12.63
C VAL A 56 3.58 -4.40 -11.33
N SER A 57 3.25 -5.45 -10.57
CA SER A 57 2.61 -5.30 -9.26
C SER A 57 3.47 -4.47 -8.30
N ALA A 58 4.78 -4.73 -8.23
CA ALA A 58 5.70 -3.97 -7.38
C ALA A 58 5.82 -2.49 -7.78
N LYS A 59 5.89 -2.20 -9.08
CA LYS A 59 5.92 -0.82 -9.59
C LYS A 59 4.61 -0.08 -9.34
N SER A 60 3.48 -0.77 -9.49
CA SER A 60 2.16 -0.21 -9.17
C SER A 60 2.04 0.18 -7.69
N ILE A 61 2.59 -0.65 -6.78
CA ILE A 61 2.69 -0.33 -5.35
C ILE A 61 3.53 0.93 -5.14
N THR A 62 4.74 0.98 -5.71
CA THR A 62 5.66 2.11 -5.55
C THR A 62 5.03 3.42 -6.05
N ALA A 63 4.34 3.38 -7.20
CA ALA A 63 3.64 4.54 -7.75
C ALA A 63 2.49 5.01 -6.85
N SER A 64 1.71 4.07 -6.30
CA SER A 64 0.59 4.38 -5.39
C SER A 64 1.10 5.03 -4.09
N SER A 65 2.15 4.48 -3.48
CA SER A 65 2.78 5.08 -2.28
C SER A 65 3.37 6.46 -2.57
N ALA A 66 4.01 6.65 -3.72
CA ALA A 66 4.55 7.95 -4.12
C ALA A 66 3.46 9.01 -4.31
N ALA A 67 2.31 8.66 -4.90
CA ALA A 67 1.16 9.56 -5.04
C ALA A 67 0.57 9.97 -3.68
N GLN A 68 0.49 9.02 -2.74
CA GLN A 68 0.02 9.27 -1.38
C GLN A 68 1.00 10.16 -0.60
N LEU A 69 2.31 9.92 -0.70
CA LEU A 69 3.35 10.77 -0.10
C LEU A 69 3.33 12.18 -0.68
N ALA A 70 3.11 12.35 -1.99
CA ALA A 70 2.96 13.67 -2.61
C ALA A 70 1.76 14.44 -2.06
N THR A 71 0.64 13.74 -1.79
CA THR A 71 -0.56 14.33 -1.17
C THR A 71 -0.31 14.74 0.28
N ALA A 72 0.37 13.89 1.06
CA ALA A 72 0.75 14.18 2.43
C ALA A 72 1.71 15.38 2.50
N ALA A 73 2.76 15.39 1.65
CA ALA A 73 3.70 16.50 1.55
C ALA A 73 3.01 17.81 1.16
N ALA A 74 2.03 17.79 0.25
CA ALA A 74 1.23 18.96 -0.10
C ALA A 74 0.40 19.47 1.11
N SER A 75 -0.15 18.56 1.91
CA SER A 75 -0.86 18.90 3.16
C SER A 75 0.09 19.52 4.20
N ASP A 76 1.33 19.04 4.29
CA ASP A 76 2.32 19.51 5.26
C ASP A 76 2.94 20.87 4.90
N VAL A 77 3.15 21.17 3.62
CA VAL A 77 3.61 22.50 3.17
C VAL A 77 2.64 23.60 3.60
N VAL A 78 1.32 23.31 3.57
CA VAL A 78 0.28 24.25 4.00
C VAL A 78 0.30 24.49 5.53
N LYS A 79 0.88 23.57 6.32
CA LYS A 79 0.88 23.63 7.79
C LYS A 79 2.00 24.48 8.39
N LEU A 80 3.07 24.74 7.65
CA LEU A 80 4.32 25.29 8.22
C LEU A 80 4.90 26.50 7.47
N ALA A 81 4.64 26.68 6.17
CA ALA A 81 5.28 27.76 5.42
C ALA A 81 4.66 29.13 5.75
N GLY A 82 5.47 30.03 6.33
CA GLY A 82 5.11 31.45 6.53
C GLY A 82 4.01 31.71 7.56
N VAL A 83 3.77 30.75 8.48
CA VAL A 83 2.73 30.88 9.50
C VAL A 83 3.28 31.61 10.72
N ASN A 84 2.66 32.74 11.07
CA ASN A 84 3.07 33.53 12.23
C ASN A 84 2.39 33.01 13.51
N ALA A 85 2.98 33.33 14.67
CA ALA A 85 2.33 33.11 15.95
C ALA A 85 0.97 33.84 16.01
N TRP A 86 -0.02 33.19 16.62
CA TRP A 86 -1.29 33.82 16.94
C TRP A 86 -1.06 34.99 17.90
N VAL A 87 -1.80 36.08 17.74
CA VAL A 87 -1.72 37.31 18.54
C VAL A 87 -3.11 37.61 19.08
N SER A 88 -3.23 37.77 20.39
CA SER A 88 -4.49 38.08 21.05
C SER A 88 -5.07 39.42 20.58
N GLY A 89 -6.36 39.44 20.28
CA GLY A 89 -7.09 40.62 19.79
C GLY A 89 -6.90 40.92 18.29
N ALA A 90 -6.00 40.23 17.60
CA ALA A 90 -5.79 40.44 16.16
C ALA A 90 -6.96 39.88 15.33
N THR A 91 -7.29 40.58 14.23
CA THR A 91 -8.30 40.14 13.26
C THR A 91 -7.66 39.22 12.23
N TYR A 92 -8.21 38.01 12.09
CA TYR A 92 -7.77 37.02 11.11
C TYR A 92 -8.82 36.80 10.04
N GLN A 93 -8.38 36.77 8.78
CA GLN A 93 -9.24 36.39 7.66
C GLN A 93 -9.64 34.92 7.76
N LYS A 94 -10.76 34.54 7.15
CA LYS A 94 -11.13 33.12 7.01
C LYS A 94 -10.01 32.37 6.30
N ASN A 95 -9.72 31.14 6.76
CA ASN A 95 -8.62 30.29 6.31
C ASN A 95 -7.21 30.77 6.63
N ALA A 96 -7.02 31.89 7.32
CA ALA A 96 -5.70 32.28 7.83
C ALA A 96 -5.14 31.20 8.76
N ALA A 97 -3.85 30.92 8.63
CA ALA A 97 -3.12 29.99 9.50
C ALA A 97 -2.35 30.77 10.57
N VAL A 98 -2.29 30.22 11.78
CA VAL A 98 -1.51 30.75 12.90
C VAL A 98 -0.95 29.61 13.76
N ILE A 99 0.13 29.86 14.50
CA ILE A 99 0.65 28.93 15.51
C ILE A 99 0.05 29.30 16.88
N SER A 100 -0.61 28.36 17.56
CA SER A 100 -1.08 28.54 18.94
C SER A 100 0.10 28.75 19.90
N GLN A 101 -0.05 29.67 20.86
CA GLN A 101 0.98 29.89 21.87
C GLN A 101 0.93 28.88 23.01
N LEU A 102 -0.18 28.13 23.15
CA LEU A 102 -0.39 27.17 24.24
C LEU A 102 0.19 25.79 23.93
N ASN A 103 -0.03 25.30 22.72
CA ASN A 103 0.38 23.95 22.34
C ASN A 103 1.33 23.89 21.14
N PHE A 104 1.70 25.06 20.59
CA PHE A 104 2.63 25.19 19.45
C PHE A 104 2.19 24.47 18.17
N GLN A 105 0.89 24.18 18.05
CA GLN A 105 0.31 23.56 16.87
C GLN A 105 -0.26 24.65 15.94
N THR A 106 -0.28 24.38 14.64
CA THR A 106 -0.87 25.26 13.63
C THR A 106 -2.38 25.09 13.60
N TYR A 107 -3.11 26.21 13.57
CA TYR A 107 -4.57 26.26 13.43
C TYR A 107 -4.97 27.11 12.22
N ARG A 108 -6.15 26.81 11.66
CA ARG A 108 -6.81 27.56 10.59
C ARG A 108 -8.09 28.22 11.07
N ARG A 109 -8.28 29.50 10.72
CA ARG A 109 -9.48 30.26 11.04
C ARG A 109 -10.69 29.76 10.23
N ARG A 110 -11.81 29.43 10.90
CA ARG A 110 -13.09 28.98 10.29
C ARG A 110 -13.94 30.14 9.79
N VAL A 111 -13.99 31.22 10.56
CA VAL A 111 -14.79 32.42 10.29
C VAL A 111 -13.91 33.66 10.50
N ALA A 112 -13.91 34.59 9.54
CA ALA A 112 -13.13 35.81 9.65
C ALA A 112 -13.55 36.61 10.89
N GLY A 113 -12.59 37.14 11.64
CA GLY A 113 -12.86 37.96 12.82
C GLY A 113 -11.69 38.09 13.79
N ALA A 114 -11.91 38.86 14.84
CA ALA A 114 -10.99 39.01 15.96
C ALA A 114 -11.30 37.99 17.09
N GLY A 115 -10.51 38.01 18.15
CA GLY A 115 -10.76 37.24 19.36
C GLY A 115 -9.59 37.29 20.32
N THR A 116 -9.85 37.08 21.61
CA THR A 116 -8.83 37.03 22.67
C THR A 116 -8.56 35.60 23.17
N THR A 117 -9.31 34.62 22.67
CA THR A 117 -9.13 33.19 22.99
C THR A 117 -8.13 32.57 22.03
N ASP A 118 -7.09 31.92 22.56
CA ASP A 118 -6.08 31.20 21.76
C ASP A 118 -6.75 30.08 20.93
N PRO A 119 -6.29 29.83 19.68
CA PRO A 119 -6.86 28.81 18.80
C PRO A 119 -7.00 27.42 19.41
N ALA A 120 -6.12 27.04 20.35
CA ALA A 120 -6.20 25.75 21.03
C ALA A 120 -7.46 25.59 21.91
N ASN A 121 -8.05 26.70 22.36
CA ASN A 121 -9.22 26.74 23.23
C ASN A 121 -10.47 27.33 22.55
N ASP A 122 -10.42 27.64 21.25
CA ASP A 122 -11.54 28.21 20.49
C ASP A 122 -11.88 27.35 19.28
N SER A 123 -12.51 26.20 19.54
CA SER A 123 -12.93 25.24 18.52
C SER A 123 -14.05 25.75 17.61
N THR A 124 -14.78 26.80 18.04
CA THR A 124 -15.83 27.44 17.25
C THR A 124 -15.24 28.23 16.08
N ASN A 125 -14.16 28.99 16.32
CA ASN A 125 -13.56 29.85 15.30
C ASN A 125 -12.29 29.28 14.67
N TRP A 126 -11.67 28.24 15.25
CA TRP A 126 -10.42 27.66 14.78
C TRP A 126 -10.52 26.15 14.58
N THR A 127 -9.68 25.62 13.68
CA THR A 127 -9.49 24.19 13.48
C THR A 127 -8.01 23.87 13.46
N MET A 128 -7.60 22.82 14.18
CA MET A 128 -6.22 22.37 14.20
C MET A 128 -5.82 21.85 12.81
N LEU A 129 -4.60 22.12 12.37
CA LEU A 129 -4.04 21.64 11.10
C LEU A 129 -2.88 20.66 11.31
N THR A 130 -2.10 20.83 12.38
CA THR A 130 -1.05 19.90 12.79
C THR A 130 -1.54 19.16 14.01
N GLY A 131 -1.64 17.83 13.96
CA GLY A 131 -2.13 17.02 15.08
C GLY A 131 -3.60 16.61 14.98
N ASP A 132 -4.16 16.50 13.78
CA ASP A 132 -5.47 15.88 13.64
C ASP A 132 -5.38 14.41 14.09
N GLY A 133 -5.73 14.17 15.35
CA GLY A 133 -6.06 12.87 15.91
C GLY A 133 -7.40 12.36 15.37
N ALA A 134 -7.91 12.94 14.27
CA ALA A 134 -8.99 12.36 13.50
C ALA A 134 -8.52 11.00 12.97
N PHE A 135 -9.13 9.94 13.52
CA PHE A 135 -9.15 8.62 12.91
C PHE A 135 -9.93 8.71 11.60
N VAL A 136 -9.31 9.26 10.56
CA VAL A 136 -9.87 9.24 9.20
C VAL A 136 -9.45 7.91 8.58
N PRO A 137 -10.37 6.97 8.34
CA PRO A 137 -10.01 5.68 7.77
C PRO A 137 -9.34 5.87 6.41
N GLN A 138 -8.08 5.42 6.30
CA GLN A 138 -7.32 5.47 5.06
C GLN A 138 -7.47 4.14 4.32
N PRO A 139 -8.13 4.10 3.16
CA PRO A 139 -8.25 2.86 2.39
C PRO A 139 -6.88 2.43 1.86
N VAL A 140 -6.51 1.18 2.12
CA VAL A 140 -5.28 0.58 1.61
C VAL A 140 -5.61 -0.24 0.36
N ALA A 141 -5.06 0.18 -0.78
CA ALA A 141 -5.31 -0.49 -2.07
C ALA A 141 -4.47 -1.76 -2.29
N ALA A 142 -3.37 -1.95 -1.56
CA ALA A 142 -2.40 -3.03 -1.76
C ALA A 142 -1.93 -3.71 -0.46
N SER A 143 -0.80 -4.43 -0.49
CA SER A 143 -0.16 -5.03 0.69
C SER A 143 0.63 -4.07 1.56
N SER A 144 1.08 -2.94 1.01
CA SER A 144 1.87 -1.96 1.77
C SER A 144 0.93 -1.02 2.53
N ILE A 145 1.08 -1.01 3.85
CA ILE A 145 0.44 -0.05 4.75
C ILE A 145 1.46 1.04 5.06
N ASN A 146 1.31 2.17 4.38
CA ASN A 146 2.19 3.33 4.52
C ASN A 146 1.76 4.19 5.71
N LEU A 147 2.52 4.10 6.80
CA LEU A 147 2.19 4.73 8.08
C LEU A 147 2.39 6.25 8.10
N ALA A 148 3.02 6.82 7.06
CA ALA A 148 3.10 8.28 6.90
C ALA A 148 1.73 8.91 6.55
N LEU A 149 0.74 8.11 6.18
CA LEU A 149 -0.57 8.60 5.69
C LEU A 149 -1.62 8.71 6.78
N GLY A 150 -1.37 8.11 7.94
CA GLY A 150 -2.33 8.11 9.04
C GLY A 150 -2.12 6.92 9.97
N ASN A 151 -3.02 6.83 10.94
CA ASN A 151 -3.00 5.84 12.02
C ASN A 151 -4.27 4.97 12.04
N TYR A 152 -5.19 5.13 11.09
CA TYR A 152 -6.33 4.24 10.86
C TYR A 152 -6.33 3.81 9.39
N PHE A 153 -6.26 2.51 9.14
CA PHE A 153 -6.31 1.95 7.79
C PHE A 153 -7.48 0.98 7.63
N THR A 154 -8.12 0.99 6.46
CA THR A 154 -9.18 0.02 6.10
C THR A 154 -8.79 -0.77 4.88
N ARG A 155 -9.14 -2.07 4.84
CA ARG A 155 -8.94 -2.89 3.65
C ARG A 155 -9.92 -4.05 3.54
N THR A 156 -10.34 -4.32 2.30
CA THR A 156 -10.98 -5.58 1.92
C THR A 156 -10.03 -6.43 1.08
N GLN A 157 -9.82 -7.68 1.48
CA GLN A 157 -8.92 -8.63 0.82
C GLN A 157 -9.68 -9.87 0.32
N SER A 158 -9.54 -10.18 -0.98
CA SER A 158 -10.15 -11.36 -1.61
C SER A 158 -9.16 -12.45 -2.06
N ALA A 159 -7.87 -12.13 -2.13
CA ALA A 159 -6.80 -13.05 -2.53
C ALA A 159 -5.73 -13.17 -1.44
N SER A 160 -4.92 -14.22 -1.48
CA SER A 160 -3.83 -14.40 -0.52
C SER A 160 -2.83 -13.24 -0.60
N GLN A 161 -2.53 -12.65 0.55
CA GLN A 161 -1.72 -11.44 0.64
C GLN A 161 -0.83 -11.48 1.88
N THR A 162 0.45 -11.13 1.71
CA THR A 162 1.33 -10.74 2.81
C THR A 162 1.41 -9.21 2.87
N TYR A 163 1.18 -8.64 4.05
CA TYR A 163 1.24 -7.20 4.31
C TYR A 163 2.64 -6.73 4.71
N THR A 164 2.95 -5.47 4.45
CA THR A 164 4.13 -4.75 4.96
C THR A 164 3.70 -3.48 5.66
N PHE A 165 4.44 -3.09 6.70
CA PHE A 165 4.25 -1.81 7.40
C PHE A 165 5.45 -0.92 7.08
N ASP A 166 5.20 0.17 6.37
CA ASP A 166 6.24 0.99 5.74
C ASP A 166 6.19 2.42 6.28
N ASN A 167 7.32 3.13 6.20
CA ASN A 167 7.44 4.55 6.56
C ASN A 167 6.91 4.90 7.97
N CYS A 168 7.24 4.08 8.98
CA CYS A 168 6.93 4.40 10.37
C CYS A 168 7.53 5.78 10.74
N PRO A 169 6.71 6.78 11.09
CA PRO A 169 7.16 8.17 11.15
C PRO A 169 8.03 8.47 12.37
N HIS A 170 7.91 7.70 13.44
CA HIS A 170 8.65 7.91 14.69
C HIS A 170 8.87 6.61 15.45
N ASP A 171 9.77 6.64 16.43
CA ASP A 171 10.19 5.44 17.16
C ASP A 171 9.03 4.81 17.94
N GLY A 172 8.21 5.62 18.62
CA GLY A 172 7.01 5.16 19.35
C GLY A 172 5.70 5.41 18.60
N TYR A 173 5.22 4.48 17.78
CA TYR A 173 4.05 4.65 16.90
C TYR A 173 2.96 3.62 17.19
N SER A 174 1.69 4.01 16.99
CA SER A 174 0.55 3.08 17.00
C SER A 174 -0.41 3.36 15.87
N PHE A 175 -1.00 2.31 15.32
CA PHE A 175 -2.08 2.43 14.35
C PHE A 175 -3.08 1.28 14.47
N THR A 176 -4.26 1.49 13.91
CA THR A 176 -5.33 0.51 13.74
C THR A 176 -5.45 0.12 12.27
N LEU A 177 -5.64 -1.17 12.02
CA LEU A 177 -6.03 -1.73 10.74
C LEU A 177 -7.36 -2.47 10.91
N GLU A 178 -8.40 -1.97 10.22
CA GLU A 178 -9.62 -2.72 9.98
C GLU A 178 -9.47 -3.51 8.69
N LEU A 179 -9.49 -4.85 8.80
CA LEU A 179 -9.28 -5.75 7.69
C LEU A 179 -10.48 -6.69 7.52
N THR A 180 -11.16 -6.55 6.39
CA THR A 180 -12.19 -7.49 5.93
C THR A 180 -11.55 -8.54 5.04
N VAL A 181 -11.54 -9.79 5.47
CA VAL A 181 -11.02 -10.91 4.67
C VAL A 181 -12.19 -11.65 4.03
N THR A 182 -12.31 -11.60 2.71
CA THR A 182 -13.37 -12.29 1.93
C THR A 182 -12.84 -13.50 1.17
N GLY A 183 -11.51 -13.67 1.07
CA GLY A 183 -10.89 -14.83 0.44
C GLY A 183 -9.37 -14.88 0.60
N GLY A 184 -8.79 -16.06 0.35
CA GLY A 184 -7.36 -16.31 0.48
C GLY A 184 -6.82 -16.24 1.93
N THR A 185 -5.50 -16.16 2.07
CA THR A 185 -4.81 -16.05 3.37
C THR A 185 -4.24 -14.65 3.55
N ALA A 186 -4.64 -13.95 4.61
CA ALA A 186 -4.05 -12.69 5.05
C ALA A 186 -2.87 -12.98 6.00
N THR A 187 -1.67 -12.50 5.65
CA THR A 187 -0.44 -12.73 6.44
C THR A 187 0.14 -11.39 6.90
N LEU A 188 0.36 -11.26 8.21
CA LEU A 188 1.00 -10.09 8.80
C LEU A 188 2.53 -10.11 8.59
N PRO A 189 3.21 -8.95 8.61
CA PRO A 189 4.66 -8.90 8.46
C PRO A 189 5.40 -9.70 9.55
N ALA A 190 6.57 -10.25 9.22
CA ALA A 190 7.42 -10.99 10.17
C ALA A 190 7.96 -10.15 11.34
N SER A 191 7.83 -8.81 11.28
CA SER A 191 8.16 -7.89 12.38
C SER A 191 7.06 -7.83 13.45
N VAL A 192 5.87 -8.38 13.18
CA VAL A 192 4.76 -8.49 14.14
C VAL A 192 5.04 -9.60 15.14
N ARG A 193 4.73 -9.31 16.40
CA ARG A 193 4.79 -10.24 17.53
C ARG A 193 3.42 -10.30 18.16
N THR A 194 2.95 -11.51 18.33
CA THR A 194 1.66 -11.87 18.91
C THR A 194 1.86 -12.23 20.38
N PRO A 195 0.79 -12.31 21.19
CA PRO A 195 0.89 -12.87 22.53
C PRO A 195 1.52 -14.27 22.48
N ASP A 196 2.52 -14.50 23.34
CA ASP A 196 3.29 -15.74 23.45
C ASP A 196 3.93 -16.26 22.14
N ASP A 197 4.13 -15.35 21.16
CA ASP A 197 4.59 -15.69 19.79
C ASP A 197 3.75 -16.79 19.11
N MET A 198 2.48 -16.92 19.52
CA MET A 198 1.57 -17.90 18.94
C MET A 198 1.13 -17.49 17.52
N PRO A 199 0.92 -18.45 16.61
CA PRO A 199 0.39 -18.17 15.28
C PRO A 199 -0.94 -17.43 15.38
N TYR A 200 -1.06 -16.34 14.63
CA TYR A 200 -2.26 -15.53 14.62
C TYR A 200 -2.99 -15.68 13.28
N VAL A 201 -4.22 -16.18 13.34
CA VAL A 201 -5.00 -16.57 12.16
C VAL A 201 -6.10 -15.55 11.89
N LEU A 202 -6.07 -14.96 10.71
CA LEU A 202 -7.11 -14.07 10.20
C LEU A 202 -8.12 -14.89 9.39
N THR A 203 -9.28 -15.14 10.00
CA THR A 203 -10.35 -15.96 9.41
C THR A 203 -10.96 -15.30 8.19
N VAL A 204 -11.28 -16.09 7.17
CA VAL A 204 -12.03 -15.67 5.98
C VAL A 204 -13.51 -15.41 6.33
N ASN A 205 -14.15 -14.53 5.59
CA ASN A 205 -15.52 -14.03 5.78
C ASN A 205 -15.73 -13.37 7.14
N LYS A 206 -14.73 -12.60 7.58
CA LYS A 206 -14.73 -11.87 8.85
C LYS A 206 -14.08 -10.50 8.70
N VAL A 207 -14.52 -9.58 9.57
CA VAL A 207 -13.85 -8.30 9.82
C VAL A 207 -12.96 -8.45 11.06
N HIS A 208 -11.75 -7.92 10.98
CA HIS A 208 -10.75 -7.93 12.05
C HIS A 208 -10.30 -6.51 12.34
N GLU A 209 -10.31 -6.12 13.62
CA GLU A 209 -9.76 -4.86 14.07
C GLU A 209 -8.44 -5.12 14.81
N LEU A 210 -7.35 -4.69 14.20
CA LEU A 210 -5.99 -4.98 14.63
C LEU A 210 -5.30 -3.69 15.04
N MET A 211 -4.80 -3.62 16.26
CA MET A 211 -3.99 -2.51 16.75
C MET A 211 -2.53 -2.94 16.86
N PHE A 212 -1.65 -2.11 16.33
CA PHE A 212 -0.22 -2.35 16.34
C PHE A 212 0.50 -1.24 17.09
N VAL A 213 1.45 -1.60 17.93
CA VAL A 213 2.30 -0.65 18.66
C VAL A 213 3.76 -0.99 18.47
N THR A 214 4.58 0.00 18.13
CA THR A 214 6.05 -0.09 18.07
C THR A 214 6.68 0.94 18.99
N SER A 215 7.87 0.62 19.48
CA SER A 215 8.75 1.54 20.22
C SER A 215 10.12 1.69 19.55
N ASN A 216 10.29 1.15 18.34
CA ASN A 216 11.55 1.09 17.61
C ASN A 216 11.37 1.28 16.09
N ARG A 217 10.50 2.23 15.71
CA ARG A 217 10.28 2.65 14.31
C ARG A 217 9.93 1.51 13.37
N GLY A 218 9.22 0.51 13.89
CA GLY A 218 8.68 -0.61 13.14
C GLY A 218 9.61 -1.81 12.95
N ALA A 219 10.80 -1.82 13.58
CA ALA A 219 11.62 -3.03 13.61
C ALA A 219 10.94 -4.18 14.38
N ARG A 220 10.07 -3.86 15.35
CA ARG A 220 9.17 -4.80 16.04
C ARG A 220 7.81 -4.14 16.28
N TRP A 221 6.74 -4.90 16.04
CA TRP A 221 5.37 -4.52 16.34
C TRP A 221 4.74 -5.48 17.33
N ARG A 222 4.04 -4.95 18.34
CA ARG A 222 3.19 -5.74 19.24
C ARG A 222 1.76 -5.65 18.72
N LEU A 223 1.12 -6.81 18.55
CA LEU A 223 -0.28 -6.90 18.13
C LEU A 223 -1.20 -6.97 19.36
N ALA A 224 -2.24 -6.13 19.35
CA ALA A 224 -3.46 -6.30 20.13
C ALA A 224 -4.63 -6.35 19.15
N ALA A 225 -5.68 -7.13 19.43
CA ALA A 225 -6.74 -7.30 18.45
C ALA A 225 -8.09 -7.67 19.03
N ALA A 226 -9.14 -7.25 18.32
CA ALA A 226 -10.48 -7.78 18.42
C ALA A 226 -10.85 -8.40 17.06
N THR A 227 -11.12 -9.70 17.05
CA THR A 227 -11.22 -10.49 15.80
C THR A 227 -12.58 -11.10 15.58
N ASN A 228 -12.85 -11.47 14.31
CA ASN A 228 -13.95 -12.32 13.90
C ASN A 228 -15.35 -11.69 14.02
N TYR A 229 -15.46 -10.39 13.84
CA TYR A 229 -16.75 -9.72 13.71
C TYR A 229 -17.51 -10.23 12.47
N SER A 230 -18.83 -10.23 12.54
CA SER A 230 -19.68 -10.46 11.37
C SER A 230 -19.39 -9.41 10.30
N VAL A 231 -19.39 -9.85 9.05
CA VAL A 231 -19.31 -8.97 7.87
C VAL A 231 -20.60 -8.19 7.71
#